data_AF-A0A1U7GLT0-F1
#
_entry.id   AF-A0A1U7GLT0-F1
#
_cell.length_a   1.000
_cell.length_b   1.000
_cell.length_c   1.000
_cell.angle_alpha   90.00
_cell.angle_beta   90.00
_cell.angle_gamma   90.00
#
_symmetry.space_group_name_H-M   'P 1'
#
loop_
_entity.id
_entity.type
_entity.pdbx_description
1 polymer ?
#
loop_
_entity_poly.entity_id
_entity_poly.type
_entity_poly.pdbx_seq_one_letter_code
_entity_poly.pdbx_strand_id
1 'polypeptide(L)' 'MLSDTALIGFRLFVERNGDMPVVNSNREAFRELVREGVMIAGHSFAGGRESFYALTEAGKRMAVMLECGTLA' A
#
# COMPACT_ATOMS: atom_id res chain seq x y z
N MET A 1 13.71 3.29 -2.88
CA MET A 1 13.71 3.76 -1.48
C MET A 1 12.41 4.51 -1.26
N LEU A 2 11.59 4.07 -0.30
CA LEU A 2 10.26 4.65 -0.06
C LEU A 2 10.35 6.03 0.60
N SER A 3 9.53 6.97 0.13
CA SER A 3 9.27 8.25 0.76
C SER A 3 8.49 8.09 2.06
N ASP A 4 8.58 9.09 2.95
CA ASP A 4 7.82 9.11 4.21
C ASP A 4 6.31 9.03 3.94
N THR A 5 5.82 9.70 2.90
CA THR A 5 4.41 9.66 2.49
C THR A 5 3.99 8.25 2.07
N ALA A 6 4.84 7.53 1.31
CA ALA A 6 4.57 6.15 0.92
C ALA A 6 4.57 5.20 2.13
N LEU A 7 5.48 5.40 3.08
CA LEU A 7 5.52 4.62 4.33
C LEU A 7 4.31 4.89 5.23
N ILE A 8 3.90 6.16 5.37
CA ILE A 8 2.69 6.54 6.12
C ILE A 8 1.44 5.92 5.47
N GLY A 9 1.33 6.03 4.15
CA GLY A 9 0.23 5.43 3.38
C GLY A 9 0.20 3.91 3.54
N PHE A 10 1.35 3.26 3.51
CA PHE A 10 1.47 1.82 3.71
C PHE A 10 1.06 1.39 5.12
N ARG A 11 1.53 2.08 6.16
CA ARG A 11 1.13 1.79 7.55
C ARG A 11 -0.38 1.91 7.73
N LEU A 12 -0.97 3.00 7.24
CA LEU A 12 -2.41 3.22 7.33
C LEU A 12 -3.21 2.18 6.54
N PHE A 13 -2.69 1.74 5.38
CA PHE A 13 -3.29 0.66 4.61
C PHE A 13 -3.31 -0.66 5.39
N VAL A 14 -2.21 -1.02 6.06
CA VAL A 14 -2.12 -2.23 6.91
C VAL A 14 -3.06 -2.12 8.10
N GLU A 15 -3.05 -1.01 8.83
CA GLU A 15 -3.93 -0.77 9.99
C GLU A 15 -5.43 -0.89 9.66
N ARG A 16 -5.81 -0.51 8.42
CA ARG A 16 -7.18 -0.60 7.93
C ARG A 16 -7.49 -1.90 7.19
N ASN A 17 -6.62 -2.90 7.22
CA ASN A 17 -6.78 -4.15 6.48
C ASN A 17 -7.05 -3.95 4.98
N GLY A 18 -6.44 -2.92 4.39
CA GLY A 18 -6.63 -2.54 2.99
C GLY A 18 -7.91 -1.77 2.66
N ASP A 19 -8.75 -1.46 3.66
CA ASP A 19 -9.92 -0.59 3.50
C ASP A 19 -9.51 0.89 3.47
N MET A 20 -8.84 1.26 2.38
CA MET A 20 -8.39 2.62 2.14
C MET A 20 -8.80 3.09 0.74
N PRO A 21 -9.63 4.13 0.62
CA PRO A 21 -10.03 4.64 -0.68
C PRO A 21 -8.83 5.24 -1.42
N VAL A 22 -8.68 4.85 -2.69
CA VAL A 22 -7.66 5.42 -3.58
C VAL A 22 -8.18 6.73 -4.14
N VAL A 23 -7.61 7.84 -3.69
CA VAL A 23 -7.94 9.20 -4.11
C VAL A 23 -6.71 9.85 -4.75
N ASN A 24 -6.90 10.94 -5.50
CA ASN A 24 -5.79 11.57 -6.22
C ASN A 24 -4.63 12.00 -5.30
N SER A 25 -4.90 12.33 -4.04
CA SER A 25 -3.89 12.75 -3.07
C SER A 25 -3.00 11.61 -2.55
N ASN A 26 -3.45 10.35 -2.55
CA ASN A 26 -2.66 9.20 -2.09
C ASN A 26 -2.17 8.29 -3.23
N ARG A 27 -2.67 8.50 -4.45
CA ARG A 27 -2.37 7.68 -5.63
C ARG A 27 -0.88 7.60 -5.95
N GLU A 28 -0.16 8.71 -5.88
CA GLU A 28 1.29 8.72 -6.15
C GLU A 28 2.09 7.91 -5.12
N ALA A 29 1.68 7.96 -3.85
CA ALA A 29 2.28 7.15 -2.80
C ALA A 29 2.07 5.65 -3.04
N PHE A 30 0.86 5.23 -3.45
CA PHE A 30 0.61 3.84 -3.84
C PHE A 30 1.36 3.41 -5.10
N ARG A 31 1.52 4.30 -6.09
CA ARG A 31 2.37 4.03 -7.27
C ARG A 31 3.84 3.86 -6.91
N GLU A 32 4.32 4.56 -5.90
CA GLU A 32 5.66 4.36 -5.36
C GLU A 32 5.81 2.97 -4.73
N LEU A 33 4.85 2.56 -3.90
CA LEU A 33 4.81 1.21 -3.32
C LEU A 33 4.77 0.12 -4.40
N VAL A 34 4.09 0.37 -5.52
CA VAL A 34 4.11 -0.53 -6.69
C VAL A 34 5.47 -0.57 -7.38
N ARG A 35 6.10 0.59 -7.59
CA ARG A 35 7.44 0.67 -8.21
C ARG A 35 8.50 -0.06 -7.39
N GLU A 36 8.38 -0.01 -6.07
CA GLU A 36 9.29 -0.70 -5.13
C GLU A 36 8.89 -2.17 -4.90
N GLY A 37 7.86 -2.69 -5.58
CA GLY A 37 7.45 -4.09 -5.52
C GLY A 37 6.73 -4.50 -4.23
N VAL A 38 6.33 -3.53 -3.40
CA VAL A 38 5.58 -3.76 -2.14
C VAL A 38 4.12 -4.05 -2.43
N MET A 39 3.56 -3.41 -3.47
CA MET A 39 2.17 -3.57 -3.87
C MET A 39 2.03 -3.85 -5.37
N ILE A 40 0.85 -4.31 -5.76
CA ILE A 40 0.40 -4.37 -7.14
C ILE A 40 -0.83 -3.49 -7.32
N ALA A 41 -0.90 -2.79 -8.46
CA ALA A 41 -2.10 -2.05 -8.85
C ALA A 41 -3.04 -2.98 -9.63
N GLY A 42 -4.29 -3.08 -9.17
CA GLY A 42 -5.35 -3.84 -9.80
C GLY A 42 -6.25 -2.97 -10.69
N HIS A 43 -6.98 -3.63 -11.58
CA HIS A 43 -8.02 -3.04 -12.41
C HIS A 43 -9.35 -3.71 -12.09
N SER A 44 -10.44 -2.94 -12.07
CA SER A 44 -11.79 -3.45 -11.92
C SER A 44 -12.69 -2.89 -13.01
N PHE A 45 -13.72 -3.64 -13.38
CA PHE A 45 -14.65 -3.25 -14.43
C PHE A 45 -15.38 -1.93 -14.11
N ALA A 46 -15.72 -1.68 -12.84
CA ALA A 46 -16.42 -0.47 -12.41
C ALA A 46 -15.49 0.72 -12.10
N GLY A 47 -14.24 0.47 -11.69
CA GLY A 47 -13.31 1.50 -11.22
C GLY A 47 -12.20 1.86 -12.21
N GLY A 48 -12.08 1.12 -13.32
CA GLY A 48 -11.03 1.32 -14.32
C GLY A 48 -9.64 0.88 -13.85
N ARG A 49 -8.60 1.47 -14.45
CA ARG A 49 -7.20 1.16 -14.12
C ARG A 49 -6.85 1.71 -12.74
N GLU A 50 -6.04 0.97 -11.98
CA GLU A 50 -5.65 1.33 -10.61
C GLU A 50 -6.87 1.54 -9.70
N SER A 51 -7.83 0.62 -9.80
CA SER A 51 -9.05 0.65 -8.99
C SER A 51 -8.82 0.17 -7.56
N PHE A 52 -7.78 -0.64 -7.34
CA PHE A 52 -7.39 -1.12 -6.02
C PHE A 52 -5.89 -1.41 -5.98
N TYR A 53 -5.34 -1.55 -4.78
CA TYR A 53 -3.98 -2.02 -4.57
C TYR A 53 -3.99 -3.23 -3.64
N ALA A 54 -3.09 -4.17 -3.88
CA ALA A 54 -2.93 -5.35 -3.03
C ALA A 54 -1.45 -5.55 -2.67
N LEU A 55 -1.19 -6.11 -1.49
CA LEU A 55 0.16 -6.44 -1.05
C LEU A 55 0.74 -7.57 -1.91
N THR A 56 2.01 -7.42 -2.30
CA THR A 56 2.82 -8.55 -2.75
C THR A 56 3.25 -9.40 -1.56
N GLU A 57 3.87 -10.55 -1.81
CA GLU A 57 4.50 -11.32 -0.73
C GLU A 57 5.59 -10.53 0.02
N ALA A 58 6.33 -9.66 -0.69
CA ALA A 58 7.28 -8.75 -0.06
C ALA A 58 6.55 -7.72 0.82
N GLY A 59 5.45 -7.15 0.33
CA GLY A 59 4.61 -6.23 1.11
C GLY A 59 4.01 -6.87 2.36
N LYS A 60 3.55 -8.13 2.28
CA LYS A 60 3.05 -8.88 3.45
C LYS A 60 4.13 -9.06 4.50
N ARG A 61 5.36 -9.43 4.10
CA ARG A 61 6.49 -9.55 5.04
C ARG A 61 6.82 -8.21 5.70
N MET A 62 6.77 -7.12 4.93
CA MET A 62 6.98 -5.77 5.44
C MET A 62 5.89 -5.35 6.44
N ALA A 63 4.62 -5.71 6.17
CA ALA A 63 3.51 -5.48 7.09
C ALA A 63 3.72 -6.21 8.44
N VAL A 64 4.11 -7.49 8.40
CA VAL A 64 4.45 -8.25 9.62
C VAL A 64 5.59 -7.59 10.40
N MET A 65 6.62 -7.07 9.71
CA MET A 65 7.72 -6.36 10.37
C MET A 65 7.26 -5.05 11.04
N LEU A 66 6.30 -4.34 10.45
CA LEU A 66 5.71 -3.14 11.08
C LEU A 66 4.90 -3.49 12.33
N GLU A 67 4.10 -4.56 12.27
CA GLU A 67 3.29 -5.01 13.40
C GLU A 67 4.18 -5.51 14.56
N CYS A 68 5.20 -6.32 14.27
CA CYS A 68 6.16 -6.79 15.28
C CYS A 68 7.09 -5.67 15.79
N GLY A 69 7.44 -4.69 14.96
CA GLY A 69 8.29 -3.56 15.35
C GLY A 69 7.58 -2.51 16.21
N THR A 70 6.25 -2.60 16.35
CA THR A 70 5.44 -1.71 17.21
C THR A 70 5.25 -2.29 18.64
N LEU A 71 5.85 -3.46 18.94
CA LEU A 71 5.85 -4.10 20.27
C LEU A 71 7.12 -3.81 21.11
N ALA A 72 7.85 -2.73 20.81
CA ALA A 72 9.00 -2.28 21.60
C ALA A 72 8.69 -0.99 22.36
#